data_AF-A0AAU6M068-F1
#
_entry.id   AF-A0AAU6M068-F1
#
_cell.length_a   1.000
_cell.length_b   1.000
_cell.length_c   1.000
_cell.angle_alpha   90.00
_cell.angle_beta   90.00
_cell.angle_gamma   90.00
#
_symmetry.space_group_name_H-M   'P 1'
#
loop_
_entity.id
_entity.type
_entity.pdbx_description
1 polymer ?
#
loop_
_entity_poly.entity_id
_entity_poly.type
_entity_poly.pdbx_seq_one_letter_code
_entity_poly.pdbx_strand_id
1 'polypeptide(L)'
;MLTPVRSRVRTAALALSAVAALAFGTTATTGAAAAPLPAPAPTKQGPTSVAYVEVNNNSMLNVGKYTLADGGNVFDVAVVFAANINYDTGTKAAYLHFNENVQRVLDNAATEIRPLQDKGIKVVLSVLGNHEGAGFANFPNQQAASAFATELSDTVTEYGLDGIDFDDEYADYGNNGTGQPNDSSFVQLVTALRTDMPDKIISLYNIGPAASRLTYDGVDVSSKFDYAWNPYYGSWQVPGIALPKSKLSPAAVEIGGTSQSTAADLARRTVSEGYGVYLTYNLDGADRSADVSAFTRELYGSDARYTP
;
A
#
# COMPACT_ATOMS: atom_id res chain seq x y z
N MET A 1 60.48 -19.21 -32.93
CA MET A 1 60.09 -20.31 -33.83
C MET A 1 58.82 -19.90 -34.58
N LEU A 2 58.98 -19.73 -35.88
CA LEU A 2 58.03 -19.73 -37.01
C LEU A 2 56.54 -19.36 -36.78
N THR A 3 56.21 -18.15 -37.24
CA THR A 3 54.99 -17.87 -38.04
C THR A 3 55.09 -18.59 -39.40
N PRO A 4 53.98 -18.85 -40.14
CA PRO A 4 53.49 -17.80 -41.03
C PRO A 4 51.97 -17.74 -41.31
N VAL A 5 51.62 -16.55 -41.76
CA VAL A 5 50.43 -16.03 -42.45
C VAL A 5 50.19 -16.72 -43.81
N ARG A 6 48.94 -16.77 -44.28
CA ARG A 6 48.49 -16.59 -45.69
C ARG A 6 46.95 -16.50 -45.72
N SER A 7 46.34 -15.33 -45.87
CA SER A 7 46.10 -14.50 -47.08
C SER A 7 44.92 -14.95 -47.97
N ARG A 8 43.88 -14.10 -47.98
CA ARG A 8 43.05 -13.61 -49.11
C ARG A 8 42.49 -14.63 -50.13
N VAL A 9 41.19 -14.50 -50.44
CA VAL A 9 40.67 -13.90 -51.69
C VAL A 9 39.12 -13.92 -51.69
N ARG A 10 38.54 -12.81 -52.18
CA ARG A 10 37.11 -12.57 -52.45
C ARG A 10 36.68 -13.32 -53.72
N THR A 11 35.46 -13.84 -53.81
CA THR A 11 34.50 -13.50 -54.89
C THR A 11 33.10 -14.04 -54.65
N ALA A 12 32.12 -13.26 -55.07
CA ALA A 12 30.68 -13.50 -55.05
C ALA A 12 30.24 -14.47 -56.16
N ALA A 13 29.07 -15.11 -56.00
CA ALA A 13 27.99 -15.09 -57.01
C ALA A 13 26.78 -15.96 -56.61
N LEU A 14 25.61 -15.32 -56.74
CA LEU A 14 24.30 -15.77 -57.23
C LEU A 14 23.58 -17.00 -56.66
N ALA A 15 22.31 -16.72 -56.36
CA ALA A 15 21.18 -17.57 -56.07
C ALA A 15 20.97 -18.72 -57.08
N LEU A 16 20.44 -19.84 -56.56
CA LEU A 16 19.40 -20.59 -57.25
C LEU A 16 18.44 -21.20 -56.23
N SER A 17 17.18 -20.84 -56.42
CA SER A 17 15.99 -21.31 -55.72
C SER A 17 15.82 -22.82 -55.92
N ALA A 18 15.64 -23.56 -54.83
CA ALA A 18 15.07 -24.90 -54.86
C ALA A 18 14.05 -25.01 -53.73
N VAL A 19 12.77 -24.90 -54.09
CA VAL A 19 11.64 -25.23 -53.22
C VAL A 19 11.60 -26.75 -53.13
N ALA A 20 12.00 -27.31 -51.98
CA ALA A 20 11.71 -28.68 -51.62
C ALA A 20 10.60 -28.66 -50.56
N ALA A 21 9.40 -29.07 -50.98
CA ALA A 21 8.28 -29.27 -50.08
C ALA A 21 8.59 -30.43 -49.13
N LEU A 22 8.84 -30.12 -47.86
CA LEU A 22 8.89 -31.09 -46.77
C LEU A 22 7.52 -31.11 -46.10
N ALA A 23 6.81 -32.22 -46.30
CA ALA A 23 5.62 -32.56 -45.53
C ALA A 23 6.02 -32.79 -44.07
N PHE A 24 5.74 -31.84 -43.20
CA PHE A 24 5.79 -32.03 -41.76
C PHE A 24 4.40 -32.41 -41.27
N GLY A 25 4.33 -33.59 -40.64
CA GLY A 25 3.14 -34.08 -39.97
C GLY A 25 2.67 -33.08 -38.91
N THR A 26 1.36 -32.85 -38.90
CA THR A 26 0.69 -32.01 -37.90
C THR A 26 0.70 -32.74 -36.56
N THR A 27 1.69 -32.48 -35.72
CA THR A 27 1.52 -32.65 -34.28
C THR A 27 0.60 -31.53 -33.81
N ALA A 28 -0.64 -31.88 -33.47
CA ALA A 28 -1.59 -30.98 -32.84
C ALA A 28 -1.03 -30.54 -31.48
N THR A 29 -0.46 -29.34 -31.43
CA THR A 29 -0.24 -28.64 -30.17
C THR A 29 -1.62 -28.26 -29.64
N THR A 30 -2.08 -28.96 -28.61
CA THR A 30 -3.21 -28.52 -27.78
C THR A 30 -2.81 -27.18 -27.16
N GLY A 31 -3.22 -26.08 -27.78
CA GLY A 31 -3.13 -24.76 -27.17
C GLY A 31 -3.93 -24.79 -25.88
N ALA A 32 -3.24 -24.67 -24.74
CA ALA A 32 -3.90 -24.36 -23.49
C ALA A 32 -4.61 -23.01 -23.72
N ALA A 33 -5.94 -23.04 -23.74
CA ALA A 33 -6.74 -21.82 -23.78
C ALA A 33 -6.31 -20.95 -22.60
N ALA A 34 -5.87 -19.72 -22.89
CA ALA A 34 -5.64 -18.73 -21.86
C ALA A 34 -6.91 -18.64 -21.00
N ALA A 35 -6.74 -18.73 -19.68
CA ALA A 35 -7.84 -18.52 -18.75
C ALA A 35 -8.51 -17.18 -19.09
N PRO A 36 -9.85 -17.10 -19.09
CA PRO A 36 -10.53 -15.84 -19.32
C PRO A 36 -10.01 -14.83 -18.29
N LEU A 37 -9.69 -13.61 -18.74
CA LEU A 37 -9.45 -12.49 -17.83
C LEU A 37 -10.64 -12.39 -16.86
N PRO A 38 -10.40 -12.17 -15.56
CA PRO A 38 -11.48 -11.94 -14.61
C PRO A 38 -12.42 -10.88 -15.18
N ALA A 39 -13.73 -11.11 -15.07
CA ALA A 39 -14.70 -10.08 -15.40
C ALA A 39 -14.35 -8.81 -14.60
N PRO A 40 -14.40 -7.61 -15.20
CA PRO A 40 -14.12 -6.39 -14.46
C PRO A 40 -15.03 -6.33 -13.24
N ALA A 41 -14.44 -6.08 -12.07
CA ALA A 41 -15.18 -5.97 -10.83
C ALA A 41 -16.32 -4.93 -11.00
N PRO A 42 -17.50 -5.16 -10.41
CA PRO A 42 -18.57 -4.17 -10.42
C PRO A 42 -18.04 -2.82 -9.94
N THR A 43 -18.27 -1.74 -10.71
CA THR A 43 -17.86 -0.40 -10.31
C THR A 43 -18.75 0.11 -9.18
N LYS A 44 -18.29 -0.10 -7.95
CA LYS A 44 -18.84 0.48 -6.73
C LYS A 44 -18.79 2.02 -6.80
N GLN A 45 -19.91 2.67 -6.50
CA GLN A 45 -19.98 4.13 -6.35
C GLN A 45 -19.99 4.51 -4.87
N GLY A 46 -19.18 5.51 -4.49
CA GLY A 46 -19.12 6.05 -3.13
C GLY A 46 -17.68 6.25 -2.65
N PRO A 47 -17.48 6.63 -1.37
CA PRO A 47 -16.16 6.80 -0.78
C PRO A 47 -15.33 5.51 -0.78
N THR A 48 -14.03 5.64 -0.97
CA THR A 48 -13.03 4.56 -0.82
C THR A 48 -13.00 4.11 0.64
N SER A 49 -13.26 2.84 0.92
CA SER A 49 -13.16 2.28 2.26
C SER A 49 -11.80 1.59 2.46
N VAL A 50 -11.20 1.88 3.61
CA VAL A 50 -9.88 1.36 4.01
C VAL A 50 -10.05 0.43 5.21
N ALA A 51 -9.35 -0.69 5.24
CA ALA A 51 -9.31 -1.62 6.37
C ALA A 51 -7.87 -1.87 6.81
N TYR A 52 -7.52 -1.39 8.00
CA TYR A 52 -6.31 -1.83 8.69
C TYR A 52 -6.54 -3.20 9.33
N VAL A 53 -5.52 -4.06 9.20
CA VAL A 53 -5.51 -5.39 9.80
C VAL A 53 -4.25 -5.54 10.63
N GLU A 54 -4.45 -5.76 11.94
CA GLU A 54 -3.40 -6.14 12.90
C GLU A 54 -2.92 -7.56 12.59
N VAL A 55 -1.89 -7.69 11.74
CA VAL A 55 -1.45 -9.01 11.22
C VAL A 55 -0.76 -9.88 12.27
N ASN A 56 -0.48 -9.30 13.45
CA ASN A 56 -0.09 -10.06 14.63
C ASN A 56 -1.19 -11.03 15.09
N ASN A 57 -2.45 -10.71 14.83
CA ASN A 57 -3.60 -11.45 15.36
C ASN A 57 -4.57 -11.93 14.28
N ASN A 58 -4.59 -11.29 13.11
CA ASN A 58 -5.62 -11.47 12.09
C ASN A 58 -5.03 -11.69 10.70
N SER A 59 -5.73 -12.43 9.83
CA SER A 59 -5.34 -12.60 8.43
C SER A 59 -5.85 -11.43 7.58
N MET A 60 -5.03 -11.02 6.62
CA MET A 60 -5.41 -10.04 5.59
C MET A 60 -6.64 -10.49 4.78
N LEU A 61 -6.83 -11.80 4.61
CA LEU A 61 -7.90 -12.38 3.81
C LEU A 61 -9.30 -12.01 4.31
N ASN A 62 -9.45 -11.64 5.59
CA ASN A 62 -10.74 -11.20 6.14
C ASN A 62 -11.30 -9.99 5.39
N VAL A 63 -10.44 -9.12 4.85
CA VAL A 63 -10.86 -7.95 4.06
C VAL A 63 -11.63 -8.38 2.81
N GLY A 64 -11.23 -9.48 2.17
CA GLY A 64 -11.85 -10.01 0.97
C GLY A 64 -13.14 -10.79 1.19
N LYS A 65 -13.60 -10.96 2.45
CA LYS A 65 -14.80 -11.74 2.80
C LYS A 65 -16.10 -10.95 2.72
N TYR A 66 -16.03 -9.63 2.57
CA TYR A 66 -17.20 -8.75 2.60
C TYR A 66 -17.49 -8.18 1.21
N THR A 67 -18.71 -8.42 0.72
CA THR A 67 -19.19 -7.93 -0.58
C THR A 67 -20.50 -7.17 -0.43
N LEU A 68 -20.77 -6.25 -1.35
CA LEU A 68 -22.06 -5.58 -1.48
C LEU A 68 -23.06 -6.49 -2.22
N ALA A 69 -24.34 -6.12 -2.22
CA ALA A 69 -25.38 -6.94 -2.84
C ALA A 69 -25.19 -7.18 -4.35
N ASP A 70 -24.49 -6.28 -5.04
CA ASP A 70 -24.14 -6.36 -6.46
C ASP A 70 -22.85 -7.15 -6.75
N GLY A 71 -22.19 -7.65 -5.70
CA GLY A 71 -20.93 -8.40 -5.79
C GLY A 71 -19.67 -7.54 -5.76
N GLY A 72 -19.77 -6.21 -5.65
CA GLY A 72 -18.63 -5.32 -5.44
C GLY A 72 -17.96 -5.55 -4.07
N ASN A 73 -16.66 -5.27 -3.95
CA ASN A 73 -15.97 -5.37 -2.66
C ASN A 73 -16.50 -4.33 -1.68
N VAL A 74 -16.60 -4.70 -0.40
CA VAL A 74 -16.85 -3.68 0.62
C VAL A 74 -15.64 -2.80 0.83
N PHE A 75 -14.43 -3.38 0.90
CA PHE A 75 -13.18 -2.67 1.15
C PHE A 75 -12.41 -2.49 -0.15
N ASP A 76 -11.84 -1.30 -0.33
CA ASP A 76 -11.08 -0.93 -1.53
C ASP A 76 -9.57 -0.95 -1.27
N VAL A 77 -9.15 -0.67 -0.03
CA VAL A 77 -7.75 -0.71 0.42
C VAL A 77 -7.64 -1.54 1.70
N ALA A 78 -6.70 -2.47 1.73
CA ALA A 78 -6.27 -3.22 2.90
C ALA A 78 -4.89 -2.72 3.34
N VAL A 79 -4.70 -2.51 4.64
CA VAL A 79 -3.42 -2.06 5.22
C VAL A 79 -2.85 -3.16 6.11
N VAL A 80 -1.65 -3.64 5.76
CA VAL A 80 -0.87 -4.55 6.60
C VAL A 80 -0.31 -3.72 7.75
N PHE A 81 -0.81 -3.94 8.98
CA PHE A 81 -0.39 -3.20 10.15
C PHE A 81 0.39 -4.09 11.14
N ALA A 82 1.68 -3.81 11.41
CA ALA A 82 2.55 -2.83 10.73
C ALA A 82 4.02 -3.26 10.74
N ALA A 83 4.76 -2.82 9.72
CA ALA A 83 6.23 -2.76 9.74
C ALA A 83 6.71 -1.64 10.66
N ASN A 84 8.03 -1.59 10.90
CA ASN A 84 8.63 -0.65 11.84
C ASN A 84 9.81 0.11 11.23
N ILE A 85 9.98 1.37 11.65
CA ILE A 85 11.26 2.07 11.56
C ILE A 85 12.05 1.82 12.85
N ASN A 86 13.14 1.05 12.74
CA ASN A 86 14.05 0.75 13.84
C ASN A 86 15.35 1.58 13.72
N TYR A 87 16.22 1.50 14.73
CA TYR A 87 17.48 2.23 14.81
C TYR A 87 18.66 1.34 15.24
N ASP A 88 19.67 1.23 14.37
CA ASP A 88 20.94 0.61 14.74
C ASP A 88 21.83 1.63 15.45
N THR A 89 22.05 1.42 16.75
CA THR A 89 22.88 2.31 17.59
C THR A 89 24.37 2.27 17.26
N GLY A 90 24.86 1.18 16.66
CA GLY A 90 26.25 1.02 16.26
C GLY A 90 26.59 1.82 15.00
N THR A 91 25.73 1.74 13.99
CA THR A 91 25.88 2.48 12.72
C THR A 91 25.22 3.85 12.74
N LYS A 92 24.34 4.12 13.72
CA LYS A 92 23.52 5.34 13.85
C LYS A 92 22.61 5.57 12.65
N ALA A 93 22.02 4.49 12.15
CA ALA A 93 21.16 4.52 10.98
C ALA A 93 19.79 3.90 11.31
N ALA A 94 18.73 4.51 10.78
CA ALA A 94 17.42 3.88 10.79
C ALA A 94 17.36 2.81 9.69
N TYR A 95 16.56 1.77 9.91
CA TYR A 95 16.33 0.69 8.95
C TYR A 95 14.90 0.17 9.07
N LEU A 96 14.37 -0.38 7.98
CA LEU A 96 13.05 -0.97 7.91
C LEU A 96 13.08 -2.36 8.55
N HIS A 97 12.18 -2.60 9.48
CA HIS A 97 12.09 -3.84 10.24
C HIS A 97 10.71 -4.46 10.09
N PHE A 98 10.67 -5.78 9.92
CA PHE A 98 9.46 -6.59 9.95
C PHE A 98 9.52 -7.54 11.14
N ASN A 99 8.50 -7.49 12.00
CA ASN A 99 8.31 -8.57 12.95
C ASN A 99 7.93 -9.87 12.22
N GLU A 100 7.96 -11.01 12.93
CA GLU A 100 7.71 -12.33 12.33
C GLU A 100 6.32 -12.47 11.66
N ASN A 101 5.32 -11.72 12.12
CA ASN A 101 3.96 -11.82 11.58
C ASN A 101 3.81 -11.01 10.29
N VAL A 102 4.40 -9.82 10.24
CA VAL A 102 4.50 -9.02 9.01
C VAL A 102 5.32 -9.76 7.97
N GLN A 103 6.51 -10.25 8.35
CA GLN A 103 7.35 -11.04 7.44
C GLN A 103 6.58 -12.27 6.92
N ARG A 104 5.84 -12.97 7.77
CA ARG A 104 5.02 -14.11 7.35
C ARG A 104 3.97 -13.71 6.30
N VAL A 105 3.29 -12.58 6.45
CA VAL A 105 2.33 -12.10 5.44
C VAL A 105 3.03 -11.76 4.13
N LEU A 106 4.19 -11.09 4.19
CA LEU A 106 4.98 -10.70 3.02
C LEU A 106 5.54 -11.93 2.27
N ASP A 107 6.15 -12.88 2.99
CA ASP A 107 6.66 -14.14 2.44
C ASP A 107 5.54 -14.97 1.78
N ASN A 108 4.33 -14.89 2.32
CA ASN A 108 3.15 -15.57 1.80
C ASN A 108 2.26 -14.63 0.95
N ALA A 109 2.85 -13.63 0.28
CA ALA A 109 2.10 -12.70 -0.56
C ALA A 109 1.18 -13.41 -1.58
N ALA A 110 1.60 -14.53 -2.14
CA ALA A 110 0.80 -15.33 -3.08
C ALA A 110 -0.55 -15.80 -2.50
N THR A 111 -0.64 -16.01 -1.19
CA THR A 111 -1.84 -16.53 -0.52
C THR A 111 -2.50 -15.53 0.43
N GLU A 112 -1.79 -14.52 0.95
CA GLU A 112 -2.35 -13.52 1.87
C GLU A 112 -2.64 -12.17 1.18
N ILE A 113 -1.97 -11.86 0.06
CA ILE A 113 -2.05 -10.54 -0.60
C ILE A 113 -2.68 -10.65 -1.99
N ARG A 114 -2.17 -11.54 -2.85
CA ARG A 114 -2.66 -11.70 -4.24
C ARG A 114 -4.16 -11.97 -4.32
N PRO A 115 -4.79 -12.79 -3.46
CA PRO A 115 -6.24 -12.98 -3.51
C PRO A 115 -7.05 -11.70 -3.28
N LEU A 116 -6.51 -10.72 -2.55
CA LEU A 116 -7.15 -9.41 -2.37
C LEU A 116 -6.95 -8.54 -3.62
N GLN A 117 -5.71 -8.49 -4.14
CA GLN A 117 -5.38 -7.72 -5.34
C GLN A 117 -6.13 -8.24 -6.59
N ASP A 118 -6.31 -9.55 -6.73
CA ASP A 118 -7.09 -10.18 -7.81
C ASP A 118 -8.58 -9.80 -7.74
N LYS A 119 -9.09 -9.49 -6.53
CA LYS A 119 -10.43 -8.91 -6.35
C LYS A 119 -10.46 -7.40 -6.64
N GLY A 120 -9.31 -6.76 -6.87
CA GLY A 120 -9.19 -5.32 -7.07
C GLY A 120 -8.97 -4.52 -5.78
N ILE A 121 -8.75 -5.18 -4.65
CA ILE A 121 -8.46 -4.52 -3.36
C ILE A 121 -6.97 -4.19 -3.32
N LYS A 122 -6.63 -2.92 -3.11
CA LYS A 122 -5.25 -2.46 -2.98
C LYS A 122 -4.67 -2.91 -1.65
N VAL A 123 -3.41 -3.33 -1.62
CA VAL A 123 -2.73 -3.73 -0.38
C VAL A 123 -1.51 -2.85 -0.14
N VAL A 124 -1.53 -2.07 0.93
CA VAL A 124 -0.42 -1.19 1.34
C VAL A 124 0.18 -1.65 2.66
N LEU A 125 1.44 -1.33 2.89
CA LEU A 125 2.14 -1.62 4.14
C LEU A 125 2.22 -0.37 5.01
N SER A 126 1.69 -0.43 6.23
CA SER A 126 1.88 0.64 7.21
C SER A 126 3.23 0.48 7.90
N VAL A 127 3.86 1.62 8.18
CA VAL A 127 5.14 1.71 8.87
C VAL A 127 4.97 2.61 10.09
N LEU A 128 5.36 2.10 11.24
CA LEU A 128 5.19 2.70 12.57
C LEU A 128 6.54 2.89 13.27
N GLY A 129 6.65 3.82 14.20
CA GLY A 129 7.78 3.85 15.14
C GLY A 129 7.86 2.59 16.00
N ASN A 130 8.99 2.37 16.66
CA ASN A 130 9.20 1.18 17.50
C ASN A 130 10.07 1.45 18.73
N HIS A 131 9.88 2.61 19.35
CA HIS A 131 10.47 3.04 20.62
C HIS A 131 12.01 3.20 20.62
N GLU A 132 12.65 3.08 19.46
CA GLU A 132 14.11 3.11 19.32
C GLU A 132 14.69 4.51 19.03
N GLY A 133 13.84 5.53 18.94
CA GLY A 133 14.22 6.93 18.76
C GLY A 133 14.26 7.39 17.30
N ALA A 134 14.42 6.49 16.33
CA ALA A 134 14.29 6.83 14.92
C ALA A 134 12.80 6.93 14.54
N GLY A 135 12.45 7.98 13.78
CA GLY A 135 11.12 8.20 13.26
C GLY A 135 11.15 9.05 12.00
N PHE A 136 10.01 9.16 11.31
CA PHE A 136 9.96 9.80 9.99
C PHE A 136 10.30 11.30 10.04
N ALA A 137 10.20 11.92 11.21
CA ALA A 137 10.48 13.33 11.41
C ALA A 137 11.91 13.64 11.91
N ASN A 138 12.82 12.67 12.10
CA ASN A 138 14.16 12.97 12.64
C ASN A 138 15.37 12.43 11.85
N PHE A 139 15.23 12.09 10.58
CA PHE A 139 16.39 11.78 9.72
C PHE A 139 17.39 12.95 9.76
N PRO A 140 18.70 12.68 9.91
CA PRO A 140 19.70 13.72 10.12
C PRO A 140 20.03 14.52 8.85
N ASN A 141 19.74 13.97 7.67
CA ASN A 141 19.98 14.61 6.38
C ASN A 141 19.22 13.86 5.26
N GLN A 142 19.23 14.44 4.06
CA GLN A 142 18.54 13.91 2.89
C GLN A 142 19.02 12.51 2.49
N GLN A 143 20.31 12.20 2.65
CA GLN A 143 20.85 10.89 2.29
C GLN A 143 20.26 9.80 3.16
N ALA A 144 20.15 10.03 4.47
CA ALA A 144 19.55 9.07 5.40
C ALA A 144 18.05 8.88 5.12
N ALA A 145 17.31 9.96 4.88
CA ALA A 145 15.90 9.89 4.52
C ALA A 145 15.69 9.14 3.18
N SER A 146 16.56 9.38 2.20
CA SER A 146 16.48 8.72 0.88
C SER A 146 16.84 7.24 0.96
N ALA A 147 17.80 6.85 1.80
CA ALA A 147 18.13 5.44 2.01
C ALA A 147 16.94 4.65 2.57
N PHE A 148 16.22 5.22 3.54
CA PHE A 148 15.01 4.59 4.06
C PHE A 148 13.87 4.57 3.03
N ALA A 149 13.73 5.62 2.20
CA ALA A 149 12.79 5.61 1.06
C ALA A 149 13.09 4.46 0.06
N THR A 150 14.37 4.19 -0.20
CA THR A 150 14.79 3.06 -1.03
C THR A 150 14.37 1.73 -0.39
N GLU A 151 14.60 1.51 0.90
CA GLU A 151 14.16 0.28 1.59
C GLU A 151 12.64 0.07 1.50
N LEU A 152 11.85 1.15 1.64
CA LEU A 152 10.40 1.11 1.49
C LEU A 152 9.96 0.74 0.06
N SER A 153 10.55 1.37 -0.95
CA SER A 153 10.20 1.14 -2.36
C SER A 153 10.68 -0.23 -2.88
N ASP A 154 11.83 -0.69 -2.42
CA ASP A 154 12.34 -2.04 -2.67
C ASP A 154 11.39 -3.09 -2.08
N THR A 155 10.91 -2.88 -0.84
CA THR A 155 9.89 -3.74 -0.21
C THR A 155 8.59 -3.78 -1.03
N VAL A 156 8.10 -2.62 -1.48
CA VAL A 156 6.89 -2.54 -2.33
C VAL A 156 7.09 -3.32 -3.62
N THR A 157 8.28 -3.24 -4.22
CA THR A 157 8.63 -3.94 -5.46
C THR A 157 8.75 -5.45 -5.25
N GLU A 158 9.49 -5.87 -4.22
CA GLU A 158 9.77 -7.27 -3.90
C GLU A 158 8.48 -8.05 -3.63
N TYR A 159 7.61 -7.53 -2.77
CA TYR A 159 6.37 -8.21 -2.37
C TYR A 159 5.17 -7.84 -3.25
N GLY A 160 5.36 -6.97 -4.26
CA GLY A 160 4.31 -6.55 -5.18
C GLY A 160 3.14 -5.84 -4.47
N LEU A 161 3.45 -4.95 -3.54
CA LEU A 161 2.48 -4.14 -2.82
C LEU A 161 1.97 -2.98 -3.69
N ASP A 162 0.86 -2.38 -3.28
CA ASP A 162 0.28 -1.20 -3.94
C ASP A 162 0.78 0.12 -3.36
N GLY A 163 1.50 0.11 -2.22
CA GLY A 163 2.02 1.34 -1.62
C GLY A 163 2.45 1.24 -0.15
N ILE A 164 2.72 2.40 0.43
CA ILE A 164 3.14 2.61 1.83
C ILE A 164 2.15 3.53 2.55
N ASP A 165 1.92 3.23 3.81
CA ASP A 165 1.24 4.09 4.75
C ASP A 165 2.19 4.54 5.88
N PHE A 166 2.15 5.81 6.25
CA PHE A 166 2.96 6.36 7.34
C PHE A 166 2.13 6.61 8.58
N ASP A 167 2.57 6.04 9.70
CA ASP A 167 1.99 6.23 11.03
C ASP A 167 3.06 6.66 12.03
N ASP A 168 3.17 7.97 12.30
CA ASP A 168 4.22 8.54 13.16
C ASP A 168 3.87 8.51 14.65
N GLU A 169 3.49 7.33 15.14
CA GLU A 169 3.38 7.03 16.57
C GLU A 169 4.57 6.19 17.04
N TYR A 170 4.83 6.21 18.35
CA TYR A 170 5.79 5.33 19.02
C TYR A 170 7.25 5.41 18.57
N ALA A 171 7.67 6.45 17.84
CA ALA A 171 9.09 6.61 17.50
C ALA A 171 9.98 6.86 18.75
N ASP A 172 9.41 7.46 19.80
CA ASP A 172 10.12 7.89 21.03
C ASP A 172 11.38 8.72 20.74
N TYR A 173 11.20 9.75 19.89
CA TYR A 173 12.24 10.69 19.48
C TYR A 173 13.17 11.12 20.62
N GLY A 174 14.47 10.93 20.44
CA GLY A 174 15.51 11.22 21.45
C GLY A 174 16.05 9.97 22.15
N ASN A 175 15.30 8.86 22.15
CA ASN A 175 15.83 7.57 22.60
C ASN A 175 17.09 7.20 21.82
N ASN A 176 17.99 6.45 22.47
CA ASN A 176 19.27 6.03 21.91
C ASN A 176 20.17 7.19 21.39
N GLY A 177 19.93 8.42 21.86
CA GLY A 177 20.69 9.60 21.44
C GLY A 177 20.35 10.09 20.03
N THR A 178 19.19 9.70 19.50
CA THR A 178 18.66 10.20 18.22
C THR A 178 18.28 11.68 18.30
N GLY A 179 18.12 12.31 17.14
CA GLY A 179 17.64 13.70 17.06
C GLY A 179 16.17 13.83 17.47
N GLN A 180 15.78 15.02 17.91
CA GLN A 180 14.36 15.40 17.96
C GLN A 180 13.81 15.66 16.55
N PRO A 181 12.48 15.70 16.36
CA PRO A 181 11.88 16.02 15.08
C PRO A 181 12.41 17.32 14.50
N ASN A 182 12.74 17.31 13.20
CA ASN A 182 13.25 18.44 12.44
C ASN A 182 12.39 18.69 11.20
N ASP A 183 12.47 19.90 10.64
CA ASP A 183 11.54 20.35 9.60
C ASP A 183 11.78 19.68 8.23
N SER A 184 12.98 19.14 7.98
CA SER A 184 13.35 18.62 6.65
C SER A 184 13.11 17.13 6.48
N SER A 185 13.21 16.35 7.55
CA SER A 185 13.23 14.88 7.53
C SER A 185 12.09 14.29 6.72
N PHE A 186 10.85 14.61 7.07
CA PHE A 186 9.69 13.98 6.44
C PHE A 186 9.46 14.45 5.00
N VAL A 187 9.72 15.73 4.72
CA VAL A 187 9.69 16.29 3.35
C VAL A 187 10.69 15.59 2.45
N GLN A 188 11.92 15.35 2.94
CA GLN A 188 12.96 14.66 2.19
C GLN A 188 12.60 13.19 1.96
N LEU A 189 12.09 12.49 2.98
CA LEU A 189 11.65 11.10 2.89
C LEU A 189 10.55 10.93 1.84
N VAL A 190 9.46 11.70 1.94
CA VAL A 190 8.30 11.58 1.04
C VAL A 190 8.67 12.00 -0.38
N THR A 191 9.55 12.98 -0.54
CA THR A 191 10.05 13.39 -1.86
C THR A 191 10.85 12.28 -2.54
N ALA A 192 11.76 11.63 -1.81
CA ALA A 192 12.51 10.49 -2.32
C ALA A 192 11.58 9.32 -2.64
N LEU A 193 10.71 8.93 -1.70
CA LEU A 193 9.80 7.79 -1.87
C LEU A 193 8.85 7.96 -3.06
N ARG A 194 8.27 9.15 -3.25
CA ARG A 194 7.42 9.42 -4.43
C ARG A 194 8.23 9.37 -5.73
N THR A 195 9.52 9.67 -5.71
CA THR A 195 10.39 9.55 -6.89
C THR A 195 10.65 8.08 -7.21
N ASP A 196 10.88 7.25 -6.18
CA ASP A 196 11.21 5.83 -6.35
C ASP A 196 9.99 4.99 -6.75
N MET A 197 8.78 5.39 -6.31
CA MET A 197 7.53 4.69 -6.63
C MET A 197 6.41 5.65 -7.08
N PRO A 198 6.52 6.29 -8.27
CA PRO A 198 5.62 7.36 -8.70
C PRO A 198 4.17 6.92 -8.86
N ASP A 199 3.93 5.65 -9.22
CA ASP A 199 2.60 5.10 -9.53
C ASP A 199 1.97 4.32 -8.36
N LYS A 200 2.60 4.36 -7.17
CA LYS A 200 2.14 3.64 -5.97
C LYS A 200 1.42 4.56 -4.98
N ILE A 201 0.61 3.97 -4.12
CA ILE A 201 -0.09 4.69 -3.06
C ILE A 201 0.93 5.15 -2.00
N ILE A 202 0.82 6.42 -1.60
CA ILE A 202 1.43 6.91 -0.36
C ILE A 202 0.31 7.51 0.49
N SER A 203 0.05 6.95 1.67
CA SER A 203 -0.95 7.46 2.61
C SER A 203 -0.34 7.95 3.92
N LEU A 204 -1.11 8.76 4.64
CA LEU A 204 -0.72 9.36 5.91
C LEU A 204 -1.81 9.15 6.96
N TYR A 205 -1.47 8.43 8.03
CA TYR A 205 -2.18 8.49 9.29
C TYR A 205 -1.88 9.84 9.95
N ASN A 206 -2.88 10.74 10.03
CA ASN A 206 -2.66 12.16 10.33
C ASN A 206 -2.40 12.42 11.82
N ILE A 207 -1.28 11.92 12.32
CA ILE A 207 -0.80 12.03 13.70
C ILE A 207 0.73 12.18 13.72
N GLY A 208 1.25 12.52 14.90
CA GLY A 208 2.68 12.57 15.15
C GLY A 208 3.40 13.80 14.57
N PRO A 209 4.66 14.00 14.95
CA PRO A 209 5.49 15.09 14.46
C PRO A 209 5.55 15.24 12.93
N ALA A 210 5.61 14.13 12.19
CA ALA A 210 5.70 14.08 10.73
C ALA A 210 4.48 14.72 10.04
N ALA A 211 3.26 14.44 10.50
CA ALA A 211 2.03 14.95 9.90
C ALA A 211 1.92 16.49 9.93
N SER A 212 2.67 17.16 10.81
CA SER A 212 2.74 18.62 10.91
C SER A 212 3.90 19.26 10.14
N ARG A 213 4.76 18.46 9.48
CA ARG A 213 6.00 18.89 8.83
C ARG A 213 6.03 18.51 7.35
N LEU A 214 5.06 19.05 6.62
CA LEU A 214 4.86 18.75 5.20
C LEU A 214 5.52 19.75 4.26
N THR A 215 6.14 20.81 4.80
CA THR A 215 6.77 21.87 4.00
C THR A 215 8.17 22.20 4.51
N TYR A 216 9.15 22.18 3.61
CA TYR A 216 10.54 22.54 3.90
C TYR A 216 11.20 23.11 2.64
N ASP A 217 11.97 24.19 2.79
CA ASP A 217 12.71 24.85 1.70
C ASP A 217 11.87 25.13 0.44
N GLY A 218 10.64 25.60 0.63
CA GLY A 218 9.71 25.91 -0.46
C GLY A 218 9.06 24.70 -1.13
N VAL A 219 9.33 23.47 -0.68
CA VAL A 219 8.69 22.23 -1.16
C VAL A 219 7.61 21.80 -0.18
N ASP A 220 6.38 21.70 -0.66
CA ASP A 220 5.24 21.09 0.05
C ASP A 220 4.97 19.69 -0.52
N VAL A 221 4.99 18.67 0.34
CA VAL A 221 4.80 17.27 -0.06
C VAL A 221 3.34 16.81 0.01
N SER A 222 2.39 17.66 0.38
CA SER A 222 0.97 17.29 0.50
C SER A 222 0.43 16.62 -0.76
N SER A 223 0.79 17.18 -1.94
CA SER A 223 0.37 16.65 -3.25
C SER A 223 1.00 15.29 -3.61
N LYS A 224 2.04 14.86 -2.88
CA LYS A 224 2.69 13.56 -3.05
C LYS A 224 1.96 12.43 -2.32
N PHE A 225 0.95 12.74 -1.51
CA PHE A 225 0.09 11.75 -0.89
C PHE A 225 -1.16 11.47 -1.75
N ASP A 226 -1.59 10.21 -1.72
CA ASP A 226 -2.84 9.77 -2.32
C ASP A 226 -3.99 9.90 -1.34
N TYR A 227 -3.74 9.60 -0.07
CA TYR A 227 -4.75 9.63 0.98
C TYR A 227 -4.20 10.18 2.30
N ALA A 228 -5.08 10.76 3.11
CA ALA A 228 -4.80 11.01 4.51
C ALA A 228 -6.08 10.85 5.35
N TRP A 229 -5.93 10.36 6.58
CA TRP A 229 -7.07 9.99 7.41
C TRP A 229 -6.90 10.36 8.88
N ASN A 230 -8.05 10.58 9.52
CA ASN A 230 -8.17 10.83 10.95
C ASN A 230 -7.61 9.65 11.76
N PRO A 231 -6.74 9.87 12.75
CA PRO A 231 -6.18 8.80 13.57
C PRO A 231 -7.04 8.42 14.79
N TYR A 232 -8.13 9.14 15.06
CA TYR A 232 -8.89 8.97 16.30
C TYR A 232 -10.18 8.18 16.06
N TYR A 233 -10.16 6.88 16.35
CA TYR A 233 -11.30 5.99 16.13
C TYR A 233 -12.55 6.41 16.91
N GLY A 234 -13.71 6.28 16.26
CA GLY A 234 -15.01 6.71 16.79
C GLY A 234 -15.25 8.22 16.68
N SER A 235 -14.43 8.96 15.93
CA SER A 235 -14.50 10.42 15.85
C SER A 235 -14.55 10.97 14.42
N TRP A 236 -14.78 12.28 14.33
CA TRP A 236 -14.69 13.07 13.11
C TRP A 236 -13.66 14.17 13.27
N GLN A 237 -12.56 14.09 12.52
CA GLN A 237 -11.53 15.12 12.49
C GLN A 237 -10.96 15.23 11.08
N VAL A 238 -11.20 16.35 10.41
CA VAL A 238 -10.69 16.59 9.06
C VAL A 238 -9.16 16.69 9.11
N PRO A 239 -8.41 15.84 8.37
CA PRO A 239 -6.95 15.97 8.28
C PRO A 239 -6.55 17.35 7.74
N GLY A 240 -5.57 18.00 8.39
CA GLY A 240 -5.13 19.36 8.07
C GLY A 240 -4.20 19.49 6.85
N ILE A 241 -3.99 18.40 6.11
CA ILE A 241 -3.15 18.34 4.90
C ILE A 241 -3.87 18.93 3.69
N ALA A 242 -3.13 19.59 2.79
CA ALA A 242 -3.66 20.25 1.60
C ALA A 242 -4.01 19.24 0.47
N LEU A 243 -4.92 18.30 0.76
CA LEU A 243 -5.50 17.37 -0.19
C LEU A 243 -6.97 17.70 -0.48
N PRO A 244 -7.48 17.38 -1.68
CA PRO A 244 -8.91 17.50 -1.96
C PRO A 244 -9.71 16.52 -1.08
N LYS A 245 -10.96 16.89 -0.75
CA LYS A 245 -11.86 16.04 0.07
C LYS A 245 -12.00 14.61 -0.44
N SER A 246 -11.90 14.40 -1.75
CA SER A 246 -11.95 13.06 -2.37
C SER A 246 -10.83 12.12 -1.92
N LYS A 247 -9.76 12.67 -1.32
CA LYS A 247 -8.58 11.95 -0.81
C LYS A 247 -8.48 11.93 0.71
N LEU A 248 -9.48 12.45 1.41
CA LEU A 248 -9.45 12.62 2.86
C LEU A 248 -10.52 11.77 3.55
N SER A 249 -10.15 11.15 4.67
CA SER A 249 -11.09 10.51 5.60
C SER A 249 -11.12 11.26 6.94
N PRO A 250 -12.10 12.14 7.18
CA PRO A 250 -12.31 12.71 8.50
C PRO A 250 -12.88 11.72 9.50
N ALA A 251 -13.63 10.71 9.01
CA ALA A 251 -14.13 9.62 9.83
C ALA A 251 -13.02 8.57 10.05
N ALA A 252 -12.97 8.01 11.24
CA ALA A 252 -12.20 6.82 11.54
C ALA A 252 -12.97 5.96 12.53
N VAL A 253 -13.01 4.65 12.31
CA VAL A 253 -13.72 3.70 13.17
C VAL A 253 -12.90 2.45 13.41
N GLU A 254 -13.04 1.88 14.60
CA GLU A 254 -12.54 0.54 14.92
C GLU A 254 -13.68 -0.46 14.78
N ILE A 255 -13.53 -1.48 13.93
CA ILE A 255 -14.55 -2.51 13.73
C ILE A 255 -14.61 -3.39 14.98
N GLY A 256 -15.81 -3.56 15.54
CA GLY A 256 -16.02 -4.26 16.81
C GLY A 256 -15.74 -3.42 18.08
N GLY A 257 -15.07 -2.27 17.96
CA GLY A 257 -14.84 -1.33 19.06
C GLY A 257 -15.78 -0.12 19.03
N THR A 258 -15.91 0.53 17.86
CA THR A 258 -16.82 1.66 17.65
C THR A 258 -18.26 1.17 17.50
N SER A 259 -19.22 1.84 18.15
CA SER A 259 -20.63 1.45 18.05
C SER A 259 -21.16 1.54 16.61
N GLN A 260 -22.05 0.63 16.22
CA GLN A 260 -22.67 0.62 14.89
C GLN A 260 -23.40 1.93 14.58
N SER A 261 -24.05 2.56 15.57
CA SER A 261 -24.67 3.88 15.41
C SER A 261 -23.64 4.96 15.07
N THR A 262 -22.51 4.99 15.80
CA THR A 262 -21.44 5.95 15.53
C THR A 262 -20.82 5.71 14.15
N ALA A 263 -20.58 4.45 13.77
CA ALA A 263 -20.04 4.12 12.46
C ALA A 263 -20.97 4.58 11.33
N ALA A 264 -22.27 4.33 11.45
CA ALA A 264 -23.28 4.80 10.50
C ALA A 264 -23.34 6.34 10.44
N ASP A 265 -23.32 7.04 11.56
CA ASP A 265 -23.36 8.51 11.60
C ASP A 265 -22.13 9.13 10.93
N LEU A 266 -20.93 8.58 11.19
CA LEU A 266 -19.69 9.01 10.57
C LEU A 266 -19.69 8.71 9.06
N ALA A 267 -20.23 7.57 8.64
CA ALA A 267 -20.34 7.22 7.23
C ALA A 267 -21.32 8.14 6.49
N ARG A 268 -22.48 8.41 7.09
CA ARG A 268 -23.48 9.37 6.58
C ARG A 268 -22.87 10.77 6.43
N ARG A 269 -22.08 11.19 7.43
CA ARG A 269 -21.37 12.48 7.40
C ARG A 269 -20.27 12.54 6.34
N THR A 270 -19.58 11.43 6.10
CA THR A 270 -18.58 11.31 5.03
C THR A 270 -19.21 11.61 3.67
N VAL A 271 -20.36 10.98 3.37
CA VAL A 271 -21.10 11.22 2.13
C VAL A 271 -21.67 12.65 2.07
N SER A 272 -22.35 13.12 3.13
CA SER A 272 -23.04 14.41 3.10
C SER A 272 -22.09 15.60 3.01
N GLU A 273 -20.89 15.51 3.57
CA GLU A 273 -19.86 16.55 3.48
C GLU A 273 -18.93 16.39 2.25
N GLY A 274 -19.14 15.35 1.43
CA GLY A 274 -18.43 15.14 0.17
C GLY A 274 -16.98 14.65 0.31
N TYR A 275 -16.69 13.89 1.36
CA TYR A 275 -15.39 13.23 1.54
C TYR A 275 -15.35 11.90 0.81
N GLY A 276 -14.18 11.58 0.24
CA GLY A 276 -14.02 10.42 -0.65
C GLY A 276 -13.36 9.21 -0.03
N VAL A 277 -13.04 9.24 1.27
CA VAL A 277 -12.40 8.12 1.98
C VAL A 277 -13.12 7.87 3.31
N TYR A 278 -13.20 6.61 3.72
CA TYR A 278 -13.71 6.17 5.01
C TYR A 278 -12.77 5.14 5.63
N LEU A 279 -12.07 5.53 6.69
CA LEU A 279 -11.08 4.70 7.38
C LEU A 279 -11.74 3.77 8.39
N THR A 280 -11.39 2.48 8.31
CA THR A 280 -11.71 1.47 9.32
C THR A 280 -10.44 0.76 9.79
N TYR A 281 -10.45 0.31 11.04
CA TYR A 281 -9.33 -0.38 11.69
C TYR A 281 -9.77 -1.66 12.41
N ASN A 282 -8.82 -2.58 12.56
CA ASN A 282 -8.91 -3.82 13.33
C ASN A 282 -9.99 -4.81 12.83
N LEU A 283 -10.13 -4.97 11.52
CA LEU A 283 -10.99 -6.03 10.99
C LEU A 283 -10.40 -7.40 11.38
N ASP A 284 -11.16 -8.18 12.14
CA ASP A 284 -10.76 -9.49 12.63
C ASP A 284 -11.39 -10.65 11.85
N GLY A 285 -11.18 -11.88 12.34
CA GLY A 285 -11.72 -13.11 11.75
C GLY A 285 -13.17 -13.44 12.09
N ALA A 286 -13.83 -12.66 12.96
CA ALA A 286 -15.21 -12.92 13.34
C ALA A 286 -16.19 -12.47 12.24
N ASP A 287 -17.45 -12.89 12.34
CA ASP A 287 -18.51 -12.33 11.51
C ASP A 287 -18.81 -10.89 11.96
N ARG A 288 -18.28 -9.92 11.21
CA ARG A 288 -18.48 -8.48 11.41
C ARG A 288 -19.54 -7.92 10.48
N SER A 289 -20.42 -8.75 9.89
CA SER A 289 -21.43 -8.29 8.92
C SER A 289 -22.28 -7.13 9.42
N ALA A 290 -22.65 -7.14 10.71
CA ALA A 290 -23.45 -6.06 11.29
C ALA A 290 -22.67 -4.74 11.41
N ASP A 291 -21.42 -4.82 11.87
CA ASP A 291 -20.52 -3.66 12.00
C ASP A 291 -20.18 -3.08 10.62
N VAL A 292 -19.89 -3.96 9.66
CA VAL A 292 -19.60 -3.59 8.28
C VAL A 292 -20.83 -2.99 7.60
N SER A 293 -22.01 -3.62 7.76
CA SER A 293 -23.26 -3.12 7.18
C SER A 293 -23.68 -1.75 7.74
N ALA A 294 -23.24 -1.40 8.95
CA ALA A 294 -23.53 -0.12 9.55
C ALA A 294 -22.99 1.06 8.71
N PHE A 295 -21.78 0.94 8.17
CA PHE A 295 -21.22 1.98 7.30
C PHE A 295 -21.58 1.75 5.82
N THR A 296 -21.66 0.51 5.30
CA THR A 296 -21.92 0.30 3.87
C THR A 296 -23.30 0.76 3.44
N ARG A 297 -24.32 0.68 4.32
CA ARG A 297 -25.65 1.23 4.04
C ARG A 297 -25.60 2.73 3.77
N GLU A 298 -24.74 3.44 4.48
CA GLU A 298 -24.64 4.90 4.36
C GLU A 298 -23.71 5.32 3.23
N LEU A 299 -22.58 4.61 3.04
CA LEU A 299 -21.63 4.92 1.98
C LEU A 299 -22.14 4.52 0.59
N TYR A 300 -22.85 3.39 0.50
CA TYR A 300 -23.13 2.70 -0.77
C TYR A 300 -24.61 2.31 -0.95
N GLY A 301 -25.47 2.54 0.04
CA GLY A 301 -26.88 2.15 -0.04
C GLY A 301 -27.12 0.63 0.00
N SER A 302 -26.15 -0.15 0.49
CA SER A 302 -26.24 -1.62 0.53
C SER A 302 -25.72 -2.18 1.85
N ASP A 303 -26.37 -3.21 2.38
CA ASP A 303 -25.77 -4.06 3.41
C ASP A 303 -24.59 -4.84 2.84
N ALA A 304 -23.69 -5.26 3.74
CA ALA A 304 -22.59 -6.15 3.44
C ALA A 304 -22.99 -7.62 3.61
N ARG A 305 -22.43 -8.48 2.77
CA ARG A 305 -22.55 -9.93 2.84
C ARG A 305 -21.19 -10.53 3.17
N TYR A 306 -21.13 -11.27 4.25
CA TYR A 306 -19.95 -12.03 4.65
C TYR A 306 -19.93 -13.41 3.99
N THR A 307 -18.77 -13.79 3.48
CA THR A 307 -18.47 -15.14 2.99
C THR A 307 -17.28 -15.68 3.79
N PRO A 308 -17.47 -16.74 4.61
CA PRO A 308 -16.44 -17.26 5.51
C PRO A 308 -15.21 -17.82 4.79
#